data_AF-A0A1G3QHZ9-F1
#
_entry.id   AF-A0A1G3QHZ9-F1
#
_cell.length_a   1.000
_cell.length_b   1.000
_cell.length_c   1.000
_cell.angle_alpha   90.00
_cell.angle_beta   90.00
_cell.angle_gamma   90.00
#
_symmetry.space_group_name_H-M   'P 1'
#
loop_
_entity.id
_entity.type
_entity.pdbx_description
1 polymer ?
#
loop_
_entity_poly.entity_id
_entity_poly.type
_entity_poly.pdbx_seq_one_letter_code
_entity_poly.pdbx_strand_id
1 'polypeptide(L)'
;MKSVWLLFLLAAPLVSCSPRAALTPQAAFHGLRSAFRYSDASSLEKQLSRESVNRIRRMTALFSRMDERQLESLSKKFGVPAAKLRSLSVRDYCALSLAVGRDKSAIGAATRYEIVGVHRKGRRAVVRVENGMELAFVKEGPYWKFDMDGL
;
A
#
# COMPACT_ATOMS: atom_id res chain seq x y z
N MET A 1 23.69 58.24 -19.55
CA MET A 1 24.23 58.12 -18.17
C MET A 1 23.25 57.29 -17.34
N LYS A 2 23.73 56.15 -16.79
CA LYS A 2 23.24 55.44 -15.58
C LYS A 2 21.78 54.93 -15.65
N SER A 3 21.38 53.73 -15.23
CA SER A 3 21.99 52.59 -14.56
C SER A 3 20.88 51.55 -14.30
N VAL A 4 21.24 50.27 -14.29
CA VAL A 4 20.75 49.23 -13.36
C VAL A 4 19.29 48.76 -13.53
N TRP A 5 19.04 47.63 -14.22
CA TRP A 5 18.92 46.27 -13.64
C TRP A 5 18.00 46.17 -12.42
N LEU A 6 16.87 45.46 -12.56
CA LEU A 6 16.37 44.53 -11.54
C LEU A 6 15.36 43.57 -12.17
N LEU A 7 15.89 42.41 -12.57
CA LEU A 7 15.16 41.16 -12.73
C LEU A 7 14.36 40.88 -11.45
N PHE A 8 13.03 40.95 -11.52
CA PHE A 8 12.16 40.28 -10.56
C PHE A 8 11.74 38.94 -11.15
N LEU A 9 12.65 37.97 -11.06
CA LEU A 9 12.36 36.55 -11.20
C LEU A 9 11.50 36.15 -9.99
N LEU A 10 10.16 36.26 -10.12
CA LEU A 10 9.21 35.70 -9.16
C LEU A 10 9.27 34.17 -9.24
N ALA A 11 10.25 33.58 -8.56
CA ALA A 11 10.28 32.17 -8.24
C ALA A 11 9.24 31.90 -7.15
N ALA A 12 8.00 31.60 -7.54
CA ALA A 12 7.02 31.04 -6.63
C ALA A 12 7.55 29.67 -6.12
N PRO A 13 7.72 29.47 -4.81
CA PRO A 13 8.05 28.14 -4.32
C PRO A 13 6.85 27.24 -4.57
N LEU A 14 7.00 26.32 -5.52
CA LEU A 14 6.15 25.14 -5.64
C LEU A 14 6.30 24.34 -4.35
N VAL A 15 5.43 24.62 -3.37
CA VAL A 15 5.23 23.74 -2.22
C VAL A 15 4.72 22.44 -2.79
N SER A 16 5.65 21.53 -3.08
CA SER A 16 5.37 20.14 -3.38
C SER A 16 4.64 19.56 -2.17
N CYS A 17 3.31 19.55 -2.23
CA CYS A 17 2.45 18.72 -1.40
C CYS A 17 2.81 17.27 -1.71
N SER A 18 3.92 16.79 -1.15
CA SER A 18 4.20 15.37 -1.03
C SER A 18 2.98 14.73 -0.39
N PRO A 19 2.54 13.53 -0.82
CA PRO A 19 1.34 12.91 -0.27
C PRO A 19 1.54 12.72 1.22
N ARG A 20 0.91 13.61 2.00
CA ARG A 20 0.97 13.61 3.46
C ARG A 20 0.32 12.32 3.89
N ALA A 21 1.05 11.48 4.63
CA ALA A 21 0.53 10.19 5.05
C ALA A 21 -0.83 10.36 5.76
N ALA A 22 -1.70 9.36 5.62
CA ALA A 22 -3.12 9.50 5.96
C ALA A 22 -3.36 9.82 7.44
N LEU A 23 -4.07 10.92 7.71
CA LEU A 23 -4.37 11.38 9.07
C LEU A 23 -5.66 10.78 9.65
N THR A 24 -6.47 10.13 8.82
CA THR A 24 -7.71 9.43 9.22
C THR A 24 -7.75 8.00 8.64
N PRO A 25 -8.51 7.07 9.24
CA PRO A 25 -8.71 5.73 8.66
C PRO A 25 -9.31 5.78 7.25
N GLN A 26 -10.25 6.70 7.00
CA GLN A 26 -10.85 6.90 5.68
C GLN A 26 -9.80 7.34 4.65
N ALA A 27 -8.93 8.30 5.00
CA ALA A 27 -7.86 8.74 4.11
C ALA A 27 -6.86 7.59 3.82
N ALA A 28 -6.59 6.72 4.80
CA ALA A 28 -5.73 5.55 4.61
C ALA A 28 -6.41 4.53 3.67
N PHE A 29 -7.71 4.30 3.85
CA PHE A 29 -8.52 3.48 2.94
C PHE A 29 -8.51 4.03 1.52
N HIS A 30 -8.70 5.35 1.33
CA HIS A 30 -8.59 5.96 0.01
C HIS A 30 -7.18 5.85 -0.58
N GLY A 31 -6.14 5.91 0.26
CA GLY A 31 -4.76 5.60 -0.13
C GLY A 31 -4.61 4.18 -0.68
N LEU A 32 -5.18 3.18 0.01
CA LEU A 32 -5.23 1.80 -0.50
C LEU A 32 -6.02 1.71 -1.81
N ARG A 33 -7.20 2.33 -1.86
CA ARG A 33 -8.06 2.36 -3.06
C ARG A 33 -7.32 2.93 -4.25
N SER A 34 -6.53 3.99 -4.08
CA SER A 34 -5.69 4.58 -5.13
C SER A 34 -4.49 3.71 -5.48
N ALA A 35 -3.89 3.00 -4.53
CA ALA A 35 -2.79 2.09 -4.85
C ALA A 35 -3.27 0.92 -5.73
N PHE A 36 -4.42 0.31 -5.41
CA PHE A 36 -5.08 -0.67 -6.29
C PHE A 36 -5.60 -0.02 -7.58
N ARG A 37 -6.15 1.20 -7.45
CA ARG A 37 -6.36 2.24 -8.48
C ARG A 37 -5.56 2.06 -9.75
N TYR A 38 -4.30 2.37 -9.52
CA TYR A 38 -3.28 2.73 -10.48
C TYR A 38 -2.14 1.70 -10.48
N SER A 39 -2.35 0.55 -9.84
CA SER A 39 -1.35 -0.50 -9.67
C SER A 39 -0.02 0.04 -9.12
N ASP A 40 -0.08 0.94 -8.14
CA ASP A 40 1.09 1.61 -7.56
C ASP A 40 1.58 0.86 -6.32
N ALA A 41 2.60 0.02 -6.52
CA ALA A 41 3.24 -0.76 -5.47
C ALA A 41 3.93 0.09 -4.39
N SER A 42 4.48 1.24 -4.77
CA SER A 42 5.14 2.17 -3.83
C SER A 42 4.12 2.83 -2.92
N SER A 43 2.99 3.26 -3.48
CA SER A 43 1.87 3.77 -2.70
C SER A 43 1.27 2.70 -1.79
N LEU A 44 1.10 1.47 -2.27
CA LEU A 44 0.62 0.36 -1.43
C LEU A 44 1.57 0.10 -0.26
N GLU A 45 2.87 -0.03 -0.52
CA GLU A 45 3.92 -0.22 0.50
C GLU A 45 3.85 0.87 1.58
N LYS A 46 3.64 2.14 1.19
CA LYS A 46 3.50 3.27 2.11
C LYS A 46 2.24 3.18 2.97
N GLN A 47 1.18 2.50 2.54
CA GLN A 47 -0.04 2.35 3.35
C GLN A 47 0.08 1.28 4.43
N LEU A 48 1.02 0.33 4.30
CA LEU A 48 1.15 -0.79 5.22
C LEU A 48 1.62 -0.37 6.61
N SER A 49 1.11 -1.06 7.64
CA SER A 49 1.64 -0.99 9.00
C SER A 49 3.03 -1.62 9.06
N ARG A 50 3.82 -1.26 10.06
CA ARG A 50 5.12 -1.90 10.34
C ARG A 50 4.97 -3.41 10.52
N GLU A 51 3.92 -3.86 11.19
CA GLU A 51 3.65 -5.29 11.35
C GLU A 51 3.31 -5.98 10.04
N SER A 52 2.50 -5.35 9.18
CA SER A 52 2.21 -5.87 7.83
C SER A 52 3.49 -5.98 6.99
N VAL A 53 4.36 -4.97 7.04
CA VAL A 53 5.67 -5.00 6.37
C VAL A 53 6.54 -6.14 6.91
N ASN A 54 6.59 -6.33 8.23
CA ASN A 54 7.33 -7.42 8.84
C ASN A 54 6.77 -8.80 8.46
N ARG A 55 5.44 -8.94 8.38
CA ARG A 55 4.80 -10.17 7.90
C ARG A 55 5.17 -10.47 6.46
N ILE A 56 5.12 -9.47 5.58
CA ILE A 56 5.56 -9.64 4.18
C ILE A 56 7.01 -10.09 4.14
N ARG A 57 7.92 -9.47 4.90
CA ARG A 57 9.34 -9.89 4.97
C ARG A 57 9.49 -11.35 5.42
N ARG A 58 8.71 -11.79 6.42
CA ARG A 58 8.71 -13.20 6.84
C ARG A 58 8.25 -14.10 5.70
N MET A 59 7.21 -13.71 4.97
CA MET A 59 6.67 -14.47 3.85
C MET A 59 7.64 -14.53 2.66
N THR A 60 8.31 -13.43 2.31
CA THR A 60 9.33 -13.44 1.24
C THR A 60 10.56 -14.24 1.64
N ALA A 61 10.93 -14.27 2.92
CA ALA A 61 11.97 -15.15 3.45
C ALA A 61 11.58 -16.65 3.42
N LEU A 62 10.29 -16.99 3.44
CA LEU A 62 9.85 -18.37 3.21
C LEU A 62 10.05 -18.74 1.74
N PHE A 63 9.66 -17.88 0.80
CA PHE A 63 9.87 -18.12 -0.63
C PHE A 63 11.35 -18.30 -0.98
N SER A 64 12.25 -17.54 -0.34
CA SER A 64 13.69 -17.66 -0.60
C SER A 64 14.28 -19.02 -0.21
N ARG A 65 13.64 -19.72 0.74
CA ARG A 65 14.07 -21.02 1.29
C ARG A 65 13.37 -22.21 0.65
N MET A 66 12.37 -21.97 -0.21
CA MET A 66 11.65 -23.05 -0.91
C MET A 66 12.58 -23.77 -1.88
N ASP A 67 12.32 -25.07 -2.04
CA ASP A 67 12.95 -25.86 -3.07
C ASP A 67 12.45 -25.46 -4.46
N GLU A 68 13.14 -25.94 -5.50
CA GLU A 68 12.88 -25.55 -6.87
C GLU A 68 11.50 -26.00 -7.37
N ARG A 69 11.00 -27.15 -6.91
CA ARG A 69 9.69 -27.67 -7.32
C ARG A 69 8.56 -26.82 -6.73
N GLN A 70 8.70 -26.42 -5.47
CA GLN A 70 7.77 -25.52 -4.79
C GLN A 70 7.76 -24.15 -5.48
N LEU A 71 8.93 -23.58 -5.77
CA LEU A 71 9.05 -22.30 -6.48
C LEU A 71 8.47 -22.35 -7.89
N GLU A 72 8.69 -23.44 -8.63
CA GLU A 72 8.09 -23.65 -9.96
C GLU A 72 6.56 -23.65 -9.89
N SER A 73 5.99 -24.35 -8.91
CA SER A 73 4.54 -24.40 -8.71
C SER A 73 3.96 -23.00 -8.45
N LEU A 74 4.61 -22.23 -7.57
CA LEU A 74 4.21 -20.84 -7.31
C LEU A 74 4.43 -19.93 -8.51
N SER A 75 5.51 -20.13 -9.27
CA SER A 75 5.82 -19.39 -10.50
C SER A 75 4.70 -19.53 -11.51
N LYS A 76 4.21 -20.76 -11.74
CA LYS A 76 3.06 -21.03 -12.62
C LYS A 76 1.77 -20.41 -12.08
N LYS A 77 1.52 -20.52 -10.77
CA LYS A 77 0.31 -19.99 -10.13
C LYS A 77 0.23 -18.46 -10.18
N PHE A 78 1.36 -17.77 -9.97
CA PHE A 78 1.41 -16.31 -9.94
C PHE A 78 1.84 -15.67 -11.26
N GLY A 79 2.27 -16.47 -12.26
CA GLY A 79 2.76 -15.98 -13.54
C GLY A 79 4.06 -15.19 -13.42
N VAL A 80 4.91 -15.51 -12.44
CA VAL A 80 6.15 -14.77 -12.12
C VAL A 80 7.33 -15.71 -12.05
N PRO A 81 8.48 -15.40 -12.68
CA PRO A 81 9.63 -16.30 -12.69
C PRO A 81 10.07 -16.75 -11.28
N ALA A 82 10.37 -18.03 -11.14
CA ALA A 82 10.84 -18.64 -9.87
C ALA A 82 12.03 -17.88 -9.26
N ALA A 83 12.99 -17.44 -10.09
CA ALA A 83 14.12 -16.63 -9.65
C ALA A 83 13.68 -15.31 -8.98
N LYS A 84 12.63 -14.66 -9.51
CA LYS A 84 12.08 -13.42 -8.95
C LYS A 84 11.33 -13.68 -7.64
N LEU A 85 10.63 -14.81 -7.52
CA LEU A 85 9.98 -15.21 -6.27
C LEU A 85 10.97 -15.42 -5.12
N ARG A 86 12.19 -15.85 -5.43
CA ARG A 86 13.24 -16.13 -4.45
C ARG A 86 13.83 -14.87 -3.79
N SER A 87 13.74 -13.72 -4.46
CA SER A 87 14.36 -12.47 -4.03
C SER A 87 13.35 -11.32 -3.89
N LEU A 88 12.11 -11.61 -3.52
CA LEU A 88 11.07 -10.59 -3.42
C LEU A 88 11.36 -9.60 -2.29
N SER A 89 11.42 -8.32 -2.65
CA SER A 89 11.28 -7.23 -1.68
C SER A 89 9.83 -7.06 -1.24
N VAL A 90 9.60 -6.23 -0.22
CA VAL A 90 8.24 -5.84 0.19
C VAL A 90 7.50 -5.16 -0.97
N ARG A 91 8.20 -4.30 -1.72
CA ARG A 91 7.64 -3.64 -2.90
C ARG A 91 7.29 -4.62 -4.00
N ASP A 92 8.12 -5.62 -4.27
CA ASP A 92 7.83 -6.64 -5.26
C ASP A 92 6.61 -7.48 -4.86
N TYR A 93 6.47 -7.78 -3.55
CA TYR A 93 5.28 -8.43 -3.02
C TYR A 93 4.01 -7.57 -3.20
N CYS A 94 4.10 -6.26 -2.96
CA CYS A 94 3.01 -5.33 -3.26
C CYS A 94 2.66 -5.35 -4.75
N ALA A 95 3.65 -5.32 -5.65
CA ALA A 95 3.45 -5.39 -7.08
C ALA A 95 2.77 -6.71 -7.50
N LEU A 96 3.18 -7.84 -6.92
CA LEU A 96 2.52 -9.13 -7.11
C LEU A 96 1.06 -9.10 -6.67
N SER A 97 0.79 -8.56 -5.47
CA SER A 97 -0.57 -8.45 -4.93
C SER A 97 -1.49 -7.61 -5.82
N LEU A 98 -0.95 -6.56 -6.42
CA LEU A 98 -1.65 -5.71 -7.39
C LEU A 98 -1.86 -6.43 -8.74
N ALA A 99 -0.86 -7.19 -9.21
CA ALA A 99 -0.90 -7.92 -10.48
C ALA A 99 -1.88 -9.11 -10.47
N VAL A 100 -2.10 -9.74 -9.31
CA VAL A 100 -3.16 -10.75 -9.12
C VAL A 100 -4.55 -10.15 -9.43
N GLY A 101 -4.68 -8.84 -9.34
CA GLY A 101 -5.87 -8.09 -9.72
C GLY A 101 -6.79 -7.82 -8.55
N ARG A 102 -7.60 -6.76 -8.72
CA ARG A 102 -8.53 -6.30 -7.67
C ARG A 102 -9.57 -7.35 -7.31
N ASP A 103 -10.03 -8.12 -8.29
CA ASP A 103 -11.13 -9.06 -8.09
C ASP A 103 -10.71 -10.37 -7.43
N LYS A 104 -9.41 -10.66 -7.43
CA LYS A 104 -8.84 -11.89 -6.89
C LYS A 104 -8.18 -11.70 -5.53
N SER A 105 -8.05 -10.45 -5.04
CA SER A 105 -7.55 -10.16 -3.70
C SER A 105 -8.64 -9.55 -2.84
N ALA A 106 -8.77 -10.01 -1.59
CA ALA A 106 -9.78 -9.49 -0.66
C ALA A 106 -9.64 -7.97 -0.45
N ILE A 107 -8.40 -7.48 -0.36
CA ILE A 107 -8.11 -6.05 -0.22
C ILE A 107 -8.56 -5.30 -1.48
N GLY A 108 -8.19 -5.82 -2.67
CA GLY A 108 -8.58 -5.23 -3.94
C GLY A 108 -10.09 -5.15 -4.11
N ALA A 109 -10.81 -6.21 -3.72
CA ALA A 109 -12.26 -6.28 -3.79
C ALA A 109 -12.90 -5.22 -2.86
N ALA A 110 -12.46 -5.15 -1.60
CA ALA A 110 -12.95 -4.17 -0.63
C ALA A 110 -12.77 -2.73 -1.13
N THR A 111 -11.66 -2.42 -1.81
CA THR A 111 -11.41 -1.05 -2.29
C THR A 111 -12.38 -0.56 -3.36
N ARG A 112 -13.18 -1.44 -3.98
CA ARG A 112 -14.16 -1.10 -5.02
C ARG A 112 -15.48 -0.55 -4.47
N TYR A 113 -15.77 -0.81 -3.20
CA TYR A 113 -17.02 -0.46 -2.55
C TYR A 113 -16.88 0.80 -1.71
N GLU A 114 -17.99 1.50 -1.50
CA GLU A 114 -17.97 2.69 -0.65
C GLU A 114 -17.90 2.36 0.83
N ILE A 115 -17.34 3.30 1.60
CA ILE A 115 -17.27 3.20 3.05
C ILE A 115 -18.67 3.43 3.61
N VAL A 116 -19.18 2.47 4.38
CA VAL A 116 -20.48 2.58 5.08
C VAL A 116 -20.31 2.79 6.58
N GLY A 117 -19.12 2.56 7.11
CA GLY A 117 -18.87 2.75 8.54
C GLY A 117 -17.39 2.78 8.88
N VAL A 118 -17.07 3.54 9.92
CA VAL A 118 -15.73 3.55 10.52
C VAL A 118 -15.88 3.43 12.02
N HIS A 119 -15.47 2.29 12.57
CA HIS A 119 -15.42 2.08 14.00
C HIS A 119 -13.99 2.30 14.50
N ARG A 120 -13.78 3.25 15.40
CA ARG A 120 -12.47 3.59 15.95
C ARG A 120 -12.41 3.30 17.44
N LYS A 121 -11.39 2.56 17.88
CA LYS A 121 -11.08 2.30 19.29
C LYS A 121 -9.60 2.61 19.56
N GLY A 122 -9.35 3.79 20.13
CA GLY A 122 -8.00 4.26 20.45
C GLY A 122 -7.11 4.37 19.21
N ARG A 123 -6.10 3.49 19.14
CA ARG A 123 -5.12 3.39 18.05
C ARG A 123 -5.51 2.39 16.95
N ARG A 124 -6.69 1.77 17.03
CA ARG A 124 -7.21 0.86 16.01
C ARG A 124 -8.49 1.42 15.40
N ALA A 125 -8.71 1.10 14.13
CA ALA A 125 -9.94 1.41 13.43
C ALA A 125 -10.28 0.28 12.46
N VAL A 126 -11.57 0.05 12.26
CA VAL A 126 -12.11 -0.84 11.23
C VAL A 126 -12.93 0.00 10.29
N VAL A 127 -12.61 -0.07 9.00
CA VAL A 127 -13.40 0.55 7.93
C VAL A 127 -14.24 -0.55 7.29
N ARG A 128 -15.56 -0.39 7.36
CA ARG A 128 -16.54 -1.28 6.76
C ARG A 128 -17.02 -0.71 5.43
N VAL A 129 -17.12 -1.56 4.42
CA VAL A 129 -17.62 -1.20 3.09
C VAL A 129 -18.96 -1.87 2.78
N GLU A 130 -19.65 -1.39 1.75
CA GLU A 130 -21.03 -1.78 1.39
C GLU A 130 -21.26 -3.30 1.30
N ASN A 131 -20.30 -4.05 0.77
CA ASN A 131 -20.41 -5.51 0.64
C ASN A 131 -20.16 -6.28 1.96
N GLY A 132 -20.07 -5.57 3.09
CA GLY A 132 -19.85 -6.15 4.41
C GLY A 132 -18.39 -6.47 4.74
N MET A 133 -17.45 -6.25 3.81
CA MET A 133 -16.03 -6.43 4.10
C MET A 133 -15.53 -5.36 5.07
N GLU A 134 -14.57 -5.76 5.89
CA GLU A 134 -13.96 -4.92 6.91
C GLU A 134 -12.44 -4.91 6.73
N LEU A 135 -11.85 -3.72 6.70
CA LEU A 135 -10.40 -3.53 6.64
C LEU A 135 -9.92 -2.88 7.92
N ALA A 136 -8.91 -3.49 8.54
CA ALA A 136 -8.32 -2.99 9.78
C ALA A 136 -7.21 -1.97 9.51
N PHE A 137 -7.14 -0.97 10.38
CA PHE A 137 -6.14 0.08 10.36
C PHE A 137 -5.61 0.33 11.76
N VAL A 138 -4.32 0.62 11.86
CA VAL A 138 -3.61 0.96 13.09
C VAL A 138 -2.98 2.35 12.98
N LYS A 139 -2.98 3.08 14.08
CA LYS A 139 -2.35 4.40 14.19
C LYS A 139 -0.88 4.26 14.57
N GLU A 140 0.00 4.73 13.70
CA GLU A 140 1.45 4.79 13.88
C GLU A 140 1.93 6.25 13.83
N GLY A 141 2.26 6.81 14.99
CA GLY A 141 2.48 8.25 15.12
C GLY A 141 1.21 9.03 14.77
N PRO A 142 1.26 10.05 13.90
CA PRO A 142 0.06 10.78 13.48
C PRO A 142 -0.72 10.05 12.38
N TYR A 143 -0.17 8.98 11.78
CA TYR A 143 -0.68 8.40 10.55
C TYR A 143 -1.43 7.09 10.78
N TRP A 144 -2.46 6.85 9.97
CA TRP A 144 -3.17 5.58 9.91
C TRP A 144 -2.57 4.70 8.82
N LYS A 145 -2.39 3.43 9.14
CA LYS A 145 -1.79 2.41 8.29
C LYS A 145 -2.69 1.20 8.21
N PHE A 146 -2.75 0.59 7.04
CA PHE A 146 -3.45 -0.65 6.81
C PHE A 146 -2.78 -1.79 7.57
N ASP A 147 -3.59 -2.57 8.28
CA ASP A 147 -3.12 -3.72 9.03
C ASP A 147 -3.64 -5.02 8.39
N MET A 148 -2.73 -5.75 7.73
CA MET A 148 -3.03 -7.04 7.09
C MET A 148 -3.39 -8.14 8.08
N ASP A 149 -3.08 -7.95 9.35
CA ASP A 149 -3.24 -8.95 10.41
C ASP A 149 -4.51 -8.70 11.23
N GLY A 150 -5.31 -7.71 10.83
CA GLY A 150 -6.46 -7.18 11.54
C GLY A 150 -7.45 -8.22 12.05
N LEU A 151 -7.16 -8.75 13.24
CA LEU A 151 -8.09 -9.26 14.24
C LEU A 151 -8.19 -8.22 15.37
#